data_AF-A0A957XCV3-F1
#
_entry.id   AF-A0A957XCV3-F1
#
_cell.length_a   1.000
_cell.length_b   1.000
_cell.length_c   1.000
_cell.angle_alpha   90.00
_cell.angle_beta   90.00
_cell.angle_gamma   90.00
#
_symmetry.space_group_name_H-M   'P 1'
#
loop_
_entity.id
_entity.type
_entity.pdbx_description
1 polymer ?
#
loop_
_entity_poly.entity_id
_entity_poly.type
_entity_poly.pdbx_seq_one_letter_code
_entity_poly.pdbx_strand_id
1 'polypeptide(L)'
;MTDTDNKIQEILATFEPYDGVYHRQAVDDAIQLQEEITPHLIVIVQDVATNPGKYILNDIASNIYALMLLAYFQESKAHQSIVELFSLPEHFIDPLFGDLITEDLPSILVQTCGGDVEQIKQLILNKNAYEYCRSGAATALTYAVIKGYESREDAQQFLSTLFTGTEDDNPDSGFWAMILDDLVNLYPEELMPVVEKAFADDLIDEFFIDLDYMRELMAKGEEAMLQRLREEMEQRAIDDIHTQMSWWAMFDSEEDDNVASSSFMPTPSLLNTSTASTSKKKKAKKKNKRKMAKASKKKNRR
;
A
#
# COMPACT_ATOMS: atom_id res chain seq x y z
N MET A 1 -16.71 23.59 -27.72
CA MET A 1 -16.73 22.21 -27.20
C MET A 1 -16.87 21.31 -28.40
N THR A 2 -15.84 20.52 -28.65
CA THR A 2 -15.87 19.44 -29.65
C THR A 2 -16.75 18.30 -29.14
N ASP A 3 -17.11 17.35 -30.02
CA ASP A 3 -17.85 16.14 -29.62
C ASP A 3 -17.06 15.33 -28.57
N THR A 4 -15.73 15.26 -28.75
CA THR A 4 -14.78 14.67 -27.80
C THR A 4 -14.80 15.36 -26.44
N ASP A 5 -14.78 16.71 -26.39
CA ASP A 5 -14.82 17.45 -25.13
C ASP A 5 -16.11 17.13 -24.34
N ASN A 6 -17.25 17.05 -25.02
CA ASN A 6 -18.53 16.70 -24.39
C ASN A 6 -18.48 15.29 -23.81
N LYS A 7 -17.95 14.32 -24.57
CA LYS A 7 -17.84 12.94 -24.12
C LYS A 7 -16.92 12.78 -22.90
N ILE A 8 -15.81 13.52 -22.85
CA ILE A 8 -14.93 13.55 -21.68
C ILE A 8 -15.68 14.07 -20.45
N GLN A 9 -16.44 15.16 -20.59
CA GLN A 9 -17.22 15.69 -19.47
C GLN A 9 -18.29 14.69 -18.98
N GLU A 10 -18.92 13.95 -19.88
CA GLU A 10 -19.87 12.89 -19.51
C GLU A 10 -19.20 11.75 -18.72
N ILE A 11 -18.01 11.32 -19.14
CA ILE A 11 -17.22 10.29 -18.42
C ILE A 11 -16.85 10.79 -17.02
N LEU A 12 -16.28 12.00 -16.92
CA LEU A 12 -15.86 12.57 -15.64
C LEU A 12 -17.05 12.79 -14.69
N ALA A 13 -18.19 13.25 -15.21
CA ALA A 13 -19.41 13.41 -14.42
C ALA A 13 -19.97 12.06 -13.92
N THR A 14 -19.74 10.98 -14.67
CA THR A 14 -20.11 9.62 -14.25
C THR A 14 -19.20 9.12 -13.11
N PHE A 15 -17.92 9.50 -13.10
CA PHE A 15 -17.00 9.12 -12.02
C PHE A 15 -17.13 9.96 -10.74
N GLU A 16 -17.77 11.13 -10.79
CA GLU A 16 -17.80 12.07 -9.67
C GLU A 16 -18.55 11.53 -8.44
N PRO A 17 -19.83 11.16 -8.52
CA PRO A 17 -20.55 10.67 -7.35
C PRO A 17 -20.11 9.24 -6.99
N TYR A 18 -20.00 8.95 -5.70
CA TYR A 18 -20.06 7.57 -5.22
C TYR A 18 -21.54 7.14 -5.15
N ASP A 19 -21.94 6.24 -6.04
CA ASP A 19 -23.29 5.67 -6.09
C ASP A 19 -23.31 4.15 -5.83
N GLY A 20 -22.18 3.57 -5.46
CA GLY A 20 -22.01 2.14 -5.24
C GLY A 20 -21.90 1.34 -6.55
N VAL A 21 -21.85 1.96 -7.73
CA VAL A 21 -21.81 1.23 -9.00
C VAL A 21 -20.42 1.31 -9.64
N TYR A 22 -19.92 0.16 -10.10
CA TYR A 22 -18.74 0.14 -10.96
C TYR A 22 -19.13 0.50 -12.40
N HIS A 23 -18.75 1.69 -12.85
CA HIS A 23 -19.11 2.20 -14.18
C HIS A 23 -18.21 1.65 -15.29
N ARG A 24 -18.31 0.35 -15.58
CA ARG A 24 -17.52 -0.35 -16.60
C ARG A 24 -17.48 0.38 -17.95
N GLN A 25 -18.63 0.80 -18.48
CA GLN A 25 -18.68 1.48 -19.79
C GLN A 25 -17.96 2.83 -19.77
N ALA A 26 -18.04 3.59 -18.66
CA ALA A 26 -17.32 4.86 -18.55
C ALA A 26 -15.80 4.64 -18.47
N VAL A 27 -15.36 3.55 -17.84
CA VAL A 27 -13.95 3.12 -17.85
C VAL A 27 -13.51 2.71 -19.26
N ASP A 28 -14.31 1.92 -20.00
CA ASP A 28 -14.03 1.57 -21.39
C ASP A 28 -13.91 2.81 -22.29
N ASP A 29 -14.84 3.76 -22.13
CA ASP A 29 -14.83 5.02 -22.87
C ASP A 29 -13.61 5.89 -22.51
N ALA A 30 -13.18 5.90 -21.24
CA ALA A 30 -11.97 6.58 -20.79
C ALA A 30 -10.71 5.97 -21.41
N ILE A 31 -10.62 4.64 -21.50
CA ILE A 31 -9.51 3.93 -22.15
C ILE A 31 -9.44 4.29 -23.64
N GLN A 32 -10.58 4.37 -24.33
CA GLN A 32 -10.63 4.76 -25.74
C GLN A 32 -10.20 6.20 -25.99
N LEU A 33 -10.35 7.08 -25.00
CA LEU A 33 -10.00 8.50 -25.05
C LEU A 33 -8.78 8.82 -24.18
N GLN A 34 -7.83 7.88 -24.07
CA GLN A 34 -6.68 7.97 -23.17
C GLN A 34 -5.93 9.30 -23.29
N GLU A 35 -5.56 9.72 -24.50
CA GLU A 35 -4.75 10.94 -24.71
C GLU A 35 -5.47 12.19 -24.21
N GLU A 36 -6.77 12.29 -24.49
CA GLU A 36 -7.57 13.46 -24.17
C GLU A 36 -8.05 13.50 -22.71
N ILE A 37 -8.35 12.34 -22.11
CA ILE A 37 -8.82 12.30 -20.71
C ILE A 37 -7.68 12.41 -19.69
N THR A 38 -6.47 11.94 -20.02
CA THR A 38 -5.33 11.88 -19.09
C THR A 38 -5.04 13.21 -18.38
N PRO A 39 -4.98 14.37 -19.05
CA PRO A 39 -4.76 15.65 -18.37
C PRO A 39 -5.83 15.96 -17.32
N HIS A 40 -7.08 15.56 -17.54
CA HIS A 40 -8.17 15.77 -16.58
C HIS A 40 -8.03 14.86 -15.35
N LEU A 41 -7.61 13.60 -15.54
CA LEU A 41 -7.36 12.67 -14.45
C LEU A 41 -6.20 13.16 -13.56
N ILE A 42 -5.14 13.70 -14.15
CA ILE A 42 -4.02 14.31 -13.40
C ILE A 42 -4.53 15.50 -12.57
N VAL A 43 -5.37 16.36 -13.15
CA VAL A 43 -5.98 17.50 -12.42
C VAL A 43 -6.82 17.03 -11.24
N ILE A 44 -7.55 15.91 -11.36
CA ILE A 44 -8.31 15.33 -10.24
C ILE A 44 -7.34 14.93 -9.12
N VAL A 45 -6.26 14.18 -9.42
CA VAL A 45 -5.26 13.78 -8.41
C VAL A 45 -4.66 15.01 -7.71
N GLN A 46 -4.34 16.07 -8.47
CA GLN A 46 -3.82 17.33 -7.92
C GLN A 46 -4.83 18.07 -7.04
N ASP A 47 -6.11 18.10 -7.43
CA ASP A 47 -7.17 18.71 -6.62
C ASP A 47 -7.38 17.94 -5.31
N VAL A 48 -7.35 16.61 -5.33
CA VAL A 48 -7.42 15.78 -4.11
C VAL A 48 -6.25 16.07 -3.19
N ALA A 49 -5.02 16.17 -3.73
CA ALA A 49 -3.83 16.47 -2.94
C ALA A 49 -3.90 17.87 -2.28
N THR A 50 -4.49 18.85 -2.98
CA THR A 50 -4.60 20.23 -2.50
C THR A 50 -5.81 20.44 -1.57
N ASN A 51 -6.91 19.74 -1.84
CA ASN A 51 -8.21 19.92 -1.18
C ASN A 51 -8.80 18.59 -0.68
N PRO A 52 -8.07 17.77 0.11
CA PRO A 52 -8.52 16.41 0.47
C PRO A 52 -9.86 16.41 1.23
N GLY A 53 -10.11 17.42 2.07
CA GLY A 53 -11.36 17.56 2.81
C GLY A 53 -12.61 17.69 1.92
N LYS A 54 -12.49 18.22 0.70
CA LYS A 54 -13.61 18.28 -0.26
C LYS A 54 -14.07 16.87 -0.65
N TYR A 55 -13.13 15.96 -0.86
CA TYR A 55 -13.42 14.59 -1.31
C TYR A 55 -13.96 13.74 -0.16
N ILE A 56 -13.39 13.90 1.05
CA ILE A 56 -13.85 13.19 2.26
C ILE A 56 -15.29 13.56 2.64
N LEU A 57 -15.69 14.82 2.45
CA LEU A 57 -17.01 15.30 2.90
C LEU A 57 -18.16 15.02 1.93
N ASN A 58 -17.87 14.74 0.66
CA ASN A 58 -18.87 14.70 -0.41
C ASN A 58 -18.99 13.32 -1.07
N ASP A 59 -18.40 12.27 -0.51
CA ASP A 59 -18.41 10.90 -1.05
C ASP A 59 -18.11 10.90 -2.57
N ILE A 60 -17.02 11.54 -2.97
CA ILE A 60 -16.62 11.66 -4.38
C ILE A 60 -15.74 10.46 -4.73
N ALA A 61 -16.10 9.71 -5.77
CA ALA A 61 -15.36 8.52 -6.22
C ALA A 61 -14.32 8.80 -7.31
N SER A 62 -14.31 10.02 -7.88
CA SER A 62 -13.48 10.35 -9.05
C SER A 62 -11.98 10.18 -8.79
N ASN A 63 -11.54 10.34 -7.54
CA ASN A 63 -10.15 10.14 -7.12
C ASN A 63 -9.68 8.71 -7.37
N ILE A 64 -10.55 7.71 -7.11
CA ILE A 64 -10.23 6.30 -7.28
C ILE A 64 -10.12 5.95 -8.77
N TYR A 65 -11.12 6.33 -9.57
CA TYR A 65 -11.10 6.12 -11.03
C TYR A 65 -9.89 6.80 -11.66
N ALA A 66 -9.58 8.03 -11.27
CA ALA A 66 -8.42 8.75 -11.79
C ALA A 66 -7.11 8.04 -11.48
N LEU A 67 -6.88 7.60 -10.23
CA LEU A 67 -5.66 6.88 -9.86
C LEU A 67 -5.50 5.57 -10.62
N MET A 68 -6.55 4.74 -10.67
CA MET A 68 -6.49 3.43 -11.30
C MET A 68 -6.29 3.54 -12.81
N LEU A 69 -6.96 4.50 -13.47
CA LEU A 69 -6.76 4.76 -14.91
C LEU A 69 -5.35 5.29 -15.20
N LEU A 70 -4.83 6.23 -14.40
CA LEU A 70 -3.46 6.75 -14.59
C LEU A 70 -2.40 5.66 -14.39
N ALA A 71 -2.62 4.74 -13.45
CA ALA A 71 -1.78 3.57 -13.27
C ALA A 71 -1.87 2.62 -14.47
N TYR A 72 -3.09 2.27 -14.91
CA TYR A 72 -3.34 1.44 -16.09
C TYR A 72 -2.69 2.03 -17.36
N PHE A 73 -2.76 3.35 -17.54
CA PHE A 73 -2.11 4.07 -18.62
C PHE A 73 -0.58 4.19 -18.49
N GLN A 74 -0.03 3.82 -17.33
CA GLN A 74 1.39 3.98 -16.98
C GLN A 74 1.86 5.44 -17.17
N GLU A 75 1.00 6.41 -16.82
CA GLU A 75 1.24 7.82 -17.10
C GLU A 75 2.29 8.43 -16.15
N SER A 76 3.53 8.48 -16.62
CA SER A 76 4.65 9.02 -15.84
C SER A 76 4.53 10.48 -15.42
N LYS A 77 3.78 11.31 -16.17
CA LYS A 77 3.54 12.72 -15.80
C LYS A 77 2.67 12.85 -14.55
N ALA A 78 1.95 11.80 -14.16
CA ALA A 78 1.14 11.78 -12.95
C ALA A 78 1.94 11.41 -11.69
N HIS A 79 3.11 10.77 -11.84
CA HIS A 79 3.82 10.13 -10.73
C HIS A 79 4.10 11.08 -9.57
N GLN A 80 4.61 12.27 -9.87
CA GLN A 80 4.88 13.27 -8.85
C GLN A 80 3.61 13.65 -8.08
N SER A 81 2.50 13.90 -8.77
CA SER A 81 1.22 14.26 -8.13
C SER A 81 0.65 13.10 -7.30
N ILE A 82 0.86 11.85 -7.72
CA ILE A 82 0.48 10.66 -6.96
C ILE A 82 1.33 10.58 -5.67
N VAL A 83 2.65 10.76 -5.76
CA VAL A 83 3.54 10.74 -4.61
C VAL A 83 3.22 11.89 -3.63
N GLU A 84 2.90 13.08 -4.13
CA GLU A 84 2.45 14.21 -3.32
C GLU A 84 1.12 13.91 -2.61
N LEU A 85 0.17 13.27 -3.29
CA LEU A 85 -1.10 12.83 -2.70
C LEU A 85 -0.89 11.81 -1.57
N PHE A 86 -0.12 10.75 -1.81
CA PHE A 86 0.15 9.72 -0.78
C PHE A 86 1.18 10.16 0.27
N SER A 87 1.75 11.37 0.13
CA SER A 87 2.54 12.02 1.18
C SER A 87 1.68 12.76 2.21
N LEU A 88 0.36 12.81 2.02
CA LEU A 88 -0.56 13.42 2.98
C LEU A 88 -0.59 12.65 4.31
N PRO A 89 -0.88 13.33 5.44
CA PRO A 89 -1.08 12.68 6.73
C PRO A 89 -2.24 11.66 6.75
N GLU A 90 -2.15 10.68 7.66
CA GLU A 90 -3.14 9.60 7.88
C GLU A 90 -4.60 10.06 7.83
N HIS A 91 -4.94 11.10 8.59
CA HIS A 91 -6.32 11.60 8.72
C HIS A 91 -6.93 12.13 7.41
N PHE A 92 -6.13 12.34 6.37
CA PHE A 92 -6.62 12.62 5.02
C PHE A 92 -6.59 11.37 4.14
N ILE A 93 -5.48 10.63 4.14
CA ILE A 93 -5.28 9.55 3.15
C ILE A 93 -6.12 8.31 3.45
N ASP A 94 -6.23 7.93 4.73
CA ASP A 94 -6.96 6.71 5.15
C ASP A 94 -8.46 6.80 4.81
N PRO A 95 -9.18 7.90 5.10
CA PRO A 95 -10.57 8.05 4.66
C PRO A 95 -10.77 8.12 3.15
N LEU A 96 -9.76 8.53 2.37
CA LEU A 96 -9.88 8.67 0.92
C LEU A 96 -9.69 7.36 0.17
N PHE A 97 -8.83 6.48 0.68
CA PHE A 97 -8.35 5.33 -0.08
C PHE A 97 -8.43 4.00 0.68
N GLY A 98 -8.42 4.01 2.01
CA GLY A 98 -8.51 2.80 2.83
C GLY A 98 -7.58 1.68 2.33
N ASP A 99 -8.18 0.52 2.03
CA ASP A 99 -7.46 -0.69 1.63
C ASP A 99 -6.64 -0.53 0.33
N LEU A 100 -7.00 0.41 -0.57
CA LEU A 100 -6.25 0.72 -1.79
C LEU A 100 -4.78 1.09 -1.45
N ILE A 101 -4.54 1.69 -0.29
CA ILE A 101 -3.19 2.06 0.19
C ILE A 101 -2.30 0.82 0.31
N THR A 102 -2.83 -0.30 0.80
CA THR A 102 -2.05 -1.53 1.02
C THR A 102 -2.15 -2.51 -0.13
N GLU A 103 -3.22 -2.47 -0.91
CA GLU A 103 -3.49 -3.44 -1.98
C GLU A 103 -2.98 -2.95 -3.35
N ASP A 104 -3.21 -1.70 -3.73
CA ASP A 104 -2.94 -1.24 -5.11
C ASP A 104 -1.80 -0.22 -5.21
N LEU A 105 -1.56 0.56 -4.16
CA LEU A 105 -0.54 1.62 -4.17
C LEU A 105 0.84 1.14 -4.65
N PRO A 106 1.36 -0.05 -4.26
CA PRO A 106 2.64 -0.52 -4.77
C PRO A 106 2.68 -0.62 -6.30
N SER A 107 1.60 -1.15 -6.89
CA SER A 107 1.44 -1.30 -8.33
C SER A 107 1.23 0.04 -9.03
N ILE A 108 0.46 0.95 -8.43
CA ILE A 108 0.25 2.32 -8.92
C ILE A 108 1.58 3.08 -9.01
N LEU A 109 2.38 3.02 -7.94
CA LEU A 109 3.67 3.72 -7.89
C LEU A 109 4.66 3.16 -8.91
N VAL A 110 4.84 1.84 -8.99
CA VAL A 110 5.81 1.25 -9.93
C VAL A 110 5.39 1.42 -11.40
N GLN A 111 4.09 1.41 -11.70
CA GLN A 111 3.59 1.61 -13.07
C GLN A 111 3.70 3.07 -13.54
N THR A 112 3.59 4.03 -12.62
CA THR A 112 3.68 5.46 -12.97
C THR A 112 5.10 6.01 -12.85
N CYS A 113 6.06 5.33 -12.20
CA CYS A 113 7.39 5.90 -11.97
C CYS A 113 8.22 6.17 -13.25
N GLY A 114 7.82 5.66 -14.42
CA GLY A 114 8.56 5.86 -15.67
C GLY A 114 9.98 5.26 -15.65
N GLY A 115 10.25 4.34 -14.73
CA GLY A 115 11.57 3.76 -14.50
C GLY A 115 12.48 4.52 -13.53
N ASP A 116 12.03 5.65 -12.97
CA ASP A 116 12.77 6.43 -11.95
C ASP A 116 12.15 6.23 -10.56
N VAL A 117 12.86 5.52 -9.69
CA VAL A 117 12.38 5.16 -8.35
C VAL A 117 12.67 6.23 -7.28
N GLU A 118 13.27 7.37 -7.61
CA GLU A 118 13.72 8.33 -6.59
C GLU A 118 12.55 8.96 -5.82
N GLN A 119 11.41 9.21 -6.47
CA GLN A 119 10.22 9.72 -5.78
C GLN A 119 9.58 8.65 -4.88
N ILE A 120 9.68 7.37 -5.24
CA ILE A 120 9.26 6.25 -4.38
C ILE A 120 10.14 6.22 -3.12
N LYS A 121 11.47 6.31 -3.26
CA LYS A 121 12.40 6.38 -2.11
C LYS A 121 12.11 7.59 -1.22
N GLN A 122 11.80 8.74 -1.79
CA GLN A 122 11.42 9.94 -1.03
C GLN A 122 10.15 9.73 -0.19
N LEU A 123 9.15 9.03 -0.73
CA LEU A 123 7.94 8.69 0.02
C LEU A 123 8.25 7.78 1.21
N ILE A 124 9.10 6.75 1.03
CA ILE A 124 9.53 5.86 2.13
C ILE A 124 10.17 6.67 3.28
N LEU A 125 11.00 7.66 2.95
CA LEU A 125 11.71 8.51 3.91
C LEU A 125 10.83 9.57 4.58
N ASN A 126 9.63 9.84 4.05
CA ASN A 126 8.77 10.92 4.53
C ASN A 126 8.05 10.55 5.83
N LYS A 127 8.62 10.93 6.98
CA LYS A 127 8.04 10.67 8.32
C LYS A 127 6.67 11.35 8.57
N ASN A 128 6.27 12.30 7.73
CA ASN A 128 4.96 12.95 7.86
C ASN A 128 3.86 12.22 7.08
N ALA A 129 4.24 11.32 6.17
CA ALA A 129 3.31 10.47 5.45
C ALA A 129 2.83 9.33 6.34
N TYR A 130 1.63 8.82 6.07
CA TYR A 130 1.09 7.66 6.77
C TYR A 130 1.99 6.43 6.61
N GLU A 131 2.21 5.67 7.68
CA GLU A 131 3.18 4.56 7.69
C GLU A 131 2.85 3.47 6.65
N TYR A 132 1.57 3.23 6.35
CA TYR A 132 1.16 2.27 5.33
C TYR A 132 1.42 2.79 3.90
N CYS A 133 1.35 4.10 3.65
CA CYS A 133 1.76 4.66 2.36
C CYS A 133 3.28 4.51 2.16
N ARG A 134 4.06 4.70 3.23
CA ARG A 134 5.51 4.50 3.23
C ARG A 134 5.87 3.04 2.98
N SER A 135 5.14 2.10 3.62
CA SER A 135 5.27 0.67 3.35
C SER A 135 4.89 0.31 1.92
N GLY A 136 3.77 0.83 1.39
CA GLY A 136 3.38 0.60 0.00
C GLY A 136 4.43 1.09 -1.00
N ALA A 137 5.13 2.18 -0.68
CA ALA A 137 6.28 2.65 -1.46
C ALA A 137 7.50 1.71 -1.36
N ALA A 138 7.75 1.11 -0.19
CA ALA A 138 8.80 0.10 -0.03
C ALA A 138 8.50 -1.16 -0.86
N THR A 139 7.25 -1.62 -0.87
CA THR A 139 6.81 -2.70 -1.78
C THR A 139 6.91 -2.29 -3.25
N ALA A 140 6.61 -1.04 -3.61
CA ALA A 140 6.83 -0.56 -4.97
C ALA A 140 8.31 -0.61 -5.38
N LEU A 141 9.23 -0.33 -4.46
CA LEU A 141 10.67 -0.45 -4.70
C LEU A 141 11.09 -1.91 -4.94
N THR A 142 10.49 -2.88 -4.23
CA THR A 142 10.77 -4.31 -4.50
C THR A 142 10.22 -4.74 -5.87
N TYR A 143 9.06 -4.22 -6.28
CA TYR A 143 8.53 -4.43 -7.64
C TYR A 143 9.42 -3.80 -8.72
N ALA A 144 10.02 -2.65 -8.42
CA ALA A 144 10.96 -2.00 -9.33
C ALA A 144 12.19 -2.87 -9.62
N VAL A 145 12.64 -3.67 -8.64
CA VAL A 145 13.68 -4.70 -8.85
C VAL A 145 13.22 -5.76 -9.85
N ILE A 146 11.99 -6.27 -9.70
CA ILE A 146 11.41 -7.27 -10.62
C ILE A 146 11.24 -6.72 -12.04
N LYS A 147 10.92 -5.44 -12.18
CA LYS A 147 10.82 -4.72 -13.47
C LYS A 147 12.18 -4.32 -14.05
N GLY A 148 13.26 -4.41 -13.27
CA GLY A 148 14.61 -4.03 -13.69
C GLY A 148 14.87 -2.52 -13.70
N TYR A 149 14.08 -1.73 -12.96
CA TYR A 149 14.28 -0.29 -12.79
C TYR A 149 15.30 0.04 -11.69
N GLU A 150 15.51 -0.87 -10.75
CA GLU A 150 16.46 -0.74 -9.64
C GLU A 150 17.21 -2.07 -9.48
N SER A 151 18.48 -2.02 -9.07
CA SER A 151 19.21 -3.26 -8.76
C SER A 151 18.75 -3.82 -7.42
N ARG A 152 18.79 -5.15 -7.27
CA ARG A 152 18.43 -5.78 -6.00
C ARG A 152 19.33 -5.30 -4.88
N GLU A 153 20.62 -5.20 -5.14
CA GLU A 153 21.64 -4.79 -4.19
C GLU A 153 21.45 -3.33 -3.74
N ASP A 154 21.12 -2.42 -4.65
CA ASP A 154 20.87 -1.01 -4.32
C ASP A 154 19.57 -0.85 -3.52
N ALA A 155 18.50 -1.57 -3.87
CA ALA A 155 17.24 -1.57 -3.12
C ALA A 155 17.44 -2.14 -1.70
N GLN A 156 18.15 -3.26 -1.57
CA GLN A 156 18.52 -3.84 -0.27
C GLN A 156 19.35 -2.87 0.57
N GLN A 157 20.38 -2.27 -0.03
CA GLN A 157 21.25 -1.32 0.64
C GLN A 157 20.46 -0.11 1.12
N PHE A 158 19.55 0.43 0.31
CA PHE A 158 18.66 1.52 0.70
C PHE A 158 17.77 1.14 1.90
N LEU A 159 17.00 0.04 1.79
CA LEU A 159 16.09 -0.38 2.86
C LEU A 159 16.82 -0.70 4.17
N SER A 160 18.04 -1.25 4.10
CA SER A 160 18.86 -1.54 5.29
C SER A 160 19.25 -0.30 6.10
N THR A 161 19.18 0.90 5.51
CA THR A 161 19.47 2.16 6.22
C THR A 161 18.35 2.59 7.16
N LEU A 162 17.16 1.98 7.08
CA LEU A 162 15.94 2.41 7.75
C LEU A 162 15.71 1.76 9.13
N PHE A 163 16.73 1.09 9.69
CA PHE A 163 16.66 0.43 11.00
C PHE A 163 17.43 1.18 12.09
N THR A 164 17.40 2.52 12.09
CA THR A 164 18.07 3.34 13.11
C THR A 164 17.24 3.56 14.37
N GLY A 165 15.92 3.34 14.29
CA GLY A 165 14.98 3.65 15.37
C GLY A 165 14.60 5.12 15.44
N THR A 166 14.88 5.88 14.39
CA THR A 166 14.52 7.30 14.29
C THR A 166 13.57 7.59 13.13
N GLU A 167 13.25 6.59 12.32
CA GLU A 167 12.43 6.69 11.11
C GLU A 167 10.94 6.92 11.41
N ASP A 168 10.51 6.64 12.64
CA ASP A 168 9.18 6.93 13.14
C ASP A 168 9.25 7.34 14.61
N ASP A 169 8.40 8.28 15.02
CA ASP A 169 8.32 8.76 16.40
C ASP A 169 7.23 8.01 17.19
N ASN A 170 6.39 7.22 16.52
CA ASN A 170 5.34 6.42 17.14
C ASN A 170 5.91 5.12 17.74
N PRO A 171 5.84 4.93 19.07
CA PRO A 171 6.36 3.73 19.73
C PRO A 171 5.57 2.45 19.41
N ASP A 172 4.37 2.57 18.86
CA ASP A 172 3.54 1.45 18.42
C ASP A 172 3.55 1.31 16.86
N SER A 173 4.50 1.96 16.16
CA SER A 173 4.59 1.91 14.70
C SER A 173 4.93 0.51 14.18
N GLY A 174 4.24 0.09 13.12
CA GLY A 174 4.55 -1.13 12.37
C GLY A 174 5.63 -0.93 11.31
N PHE A 175 6.10 0.31 11.11
CA PHE A 175 6.95 0.70 9.99
C PHE A 175 8.18 -0.20 9.80
N TRP A 176 8.99 -0.38 10.85
CA TRP A 176 10.22 -1.18 10.73
C TRP A 176 9.95 -2.65 10.41
N ALA A 177 8.85 -3.21 10.91
CA ALA A 177 8.48 -4.59 10.61
C ALA A 177 8.02 -4.74 9.14
N MET A 178 7.30 -3.75 8.61
CA MET A 178 6.91 -3.72 7.20
C MET A 178 8.12 -3.54 6.27
N ILE A 179 9.03 -2.60 6.58
CA ILE A 179 10.29 -2.44 5.82
C ILE A 179 11.14 -3.72 5.85
N LEU A 180 11.14 -4.43 6.97
CA LEU A 180 11.84 -5.71 7.08
C LEU A 180 11.21 -6.77 6.17
N ASP A 181 9.88 -6.85 6.08
CA ASP A 181 9.21 -7.79 5.16
C ASP A 181 9.63 -7.53 3.71
N ASP A 182 9.61 -6.27 3.26
CA ASP A 182 10.07 -5.87 1.93
C ASP A 182 11.56 -6.21 1.69
N LEU A 183 12.43 -5.93 2.68
CA LEU A 183 13.84 -6.27 2.59
C LEU A 183 14.06 -7.79 2.49
N VAL A 184 13.30 -8.59 3.24
CA VAL A 184 13.35 -10.06 3.22
C VAL A 184 12.89 -10.62 1.88
N ASN A 185 11.89 -10.00 1.24
CA ASN A 185 11.44 -10.37 -0.10
C ASN A 185 12.55 -10.22 -1.17
N LEU A 186 13.57 -9.39 -0.90
CA LEU A 186 14.75 -9.24 -1.75
C LEU A 186 15.90 -10.20 -1.41
N TYR A 187 15.74 -11.12 -0.44
CA TYR A 187 16.78 -12.06 0.01
C TYR A 187 18.08 -11.38 0.50
N PRO A 188 18.07 -10.73 1.67
CA PRO A 188 19.13 -9.83 2.15
C PRO A 188 20.26 -10.59 2.88
N GLU A 189 20.83 -11.64 2.27
CA GLU A 189 21.78 -12.56 2.94
C GLU A 189 22.97 -11.83 3.59
N GLU A 190 23.60 -10.89 2.88
CA GLU A 190 24.74 -10.13 3.40
C GLU A 190 24.36 -9.11 4.49
N LEU A 191 23.07 -8.76 4.59
CA LEU A 191 22.54 -7.75 5.50
C LEU A 191 21.88 -8.37 6.74
N MET A 192 21.93 -9.70 6.88
CA MET A 192 21.45 -10.41 8.06
C MET A 192 21.96 -9.84 9.40
N PRO A 193 23.22 -9.38 9.54
CA PRO A 193 23.67 -8.73 10.77
C PRO A 193 22.90 -7.44 11.12
N VAL A 194 22.44 -6.68 10.11
CA VAL A 194 21.60 -5.49 10.33
C VAL A 194 20.23 -5.90 10.86
N VAL A 195 19.65 -6.93 10.26
CA VAL A 195 18.35 -7.47 10.67
C VAL A 195 18.38 -8.03 12.09
N GLU A 196 19.38 -8.85 12.42
CA GLU A 196 19.54 -9.41 13.77
C GLU A 196 19.73 -8.31 14.83
N LYS A 197 20.45 -7.23 14.48
CA LYS A 197 20.57 -6.05 15.34
C LYS A 197 19.23 -5.35 15.55
N ALA A 198 18.41 -5.19 14.50
CA ALA A 198 17.09 -4.57 14.62
C ALA A 198 16.17 -5.34 15.59
N PHE A 199 16.19 -6.68 15.55
CA PHE A 199 15.50 -7.51 16.55
C PHE A 199 16.10 -7.34 17.95
N ALA A 200 17.43 -7.32 18.07
CA ALA A 200 18.10 -7.16 19.37
C ALA A 200 17.80 -5.81 20.04
N ASP A 201 17.55 -4.78 19.24
CA ASP A 201 17.20 -3.42 19.69
C ASP A 201 15.69 -3.25 19.97
N ASP A 202 14.88 -4.31 19.90
CA ASP A 202 13.41 -4.30 20.12
C ASP A 202 12.69 -3.37 19.12
N LEU A 203 13.24 -3.22 17.91
CA LEU A 203 12.72 -2.32 16.87
C LEU A 203 11.60 -2.96 16.05
N ILE A 204 11.64 -4.29 15.91
CA ILE A 204 10.71 -5.06 15.06
C ILE A 204 9.52 -5.53 15.90
N ASP A 205 8.31 -5.13 15.50
CA ASP A 205 7.10 -5.76 16.04
C ASP A 205 6.95 -7.19 15.46
N GLU A 206 7.33 -8.17 16.28
CA GLU A 206 7.21 -9.61 15.99
C GLU A 206 5.76 -10.06 15.70
N PHE A 207 4.75 -9.21 15.86
CA PHE A 207 3.39 -9.50 15.36
C PHE A 207 3.34 -9.61 13.84
N PHE A 208 4.13 -8.83 13.12
CA PHE A 208 4.16 -8.81 11.65
C PHE A 208 5.13 -9.85 11.09
N ILE A 209 6.38 -9.85 11.58
CA ILE A 209 7.42 -10.76 11.14
C ILE A 209 8.33 -11.14 12.31
N ASP A 210 8.52 -12.43 12.54
CA ASP A 210 9.43 -12.94 13.55
C ASP A 210 10.70 -13.55 12.92
N LEU A 211 11.75 -13.64 13.74
CA LEU A 211 13.08 -14.09 13.29
C LEU A 211 13.07 -15.55 12.80
N ASP A 212 12.21 -16.41 13.35
CA ASP A 212 12.13 -17.81 12.97
C ASP A 212 11.46 -17.96 11.59
N TYR A 213 10.35 -17.26 11.36
CA TYR A 213 9.67 -17.18 10.08
C TYR A 213 10.60 -16.62 8.99
N MET A 214 11.34 -15.57 9.30
CA MET A 214 12.34 -15.03 8.36
C MET A 214 13.43 -16.06 8.02
N ARG A 215 13.95 -16.80 9.01
CA ARG A 215 14.93 -17.88 8.74
C ARG A 215 14.35 -18.99 7.85
N GLU A 216 13.08 -19.32 8.02
CA GLU A 216 12.37 -20.24 7.14
C GLU A 216 12.28 -19.71 5.70
N LEU A 217 12.06 -18.41 5.51
CA LEU A 217 12.09 -17.77 4.19
C LEU A 217 13.49 -17.80 3.57
N MET A 218 14.53 -17.43 4.34
CA MET A 218 15.92 -17.45 3.87
C MET A 218 16.40 -18.86 3.51
N ALA A 219 15.85 -19.90 4.14
CA ALA A 219 16.16 -21.29 3.80
C ALA A 219 15.62 -21.73 2.43
N LYS A 220 14.66 -21.00 1.83
CA LYS A 220 14.13 -21.28 0.48
C LYS A 220 15.09 -20.86 -0.63
N GLY A 221 16.03 -19.95 -0.34
CA GLY A 221 16.99 -19.41 -1.28
C GLY A 221 16.48 -18.23 -2.09
N GLU A 222 17.43 -17.50 -2.70
CA GLU A 222 17.20 -16.26 -3.44
C GLU A 222 16.15 -16.40 -4.55
N GLU A 223 16.35 -17.37 -5.45
CA GLU A 223 15.47 -17.59 -6.61
C GLU A 223 14.02 -17.84 -6.20
N ALA A 224 13.78 -18.59 -5.12
CA ALA A 224 12.43 -18.87 -4.64
C ALA A 224 11.75 -17.62 -4.06
N MET A 225 12.52 -16.74 -3.41
CA MET A 225 12.01 -15.48 -2.87
C MET A 225 11.68 -14.50 -4.01
N LEU A 226 12.57 -14.35 -4.99
CA LEU A 226 12.33 -13.47 -6.14
C LEU A 226 11.18 -13.98 -7.02
N GLN A 227 11.04 -15.30 -7.17
CA GLN A 227 9.90 -15.88 -7.89
C GLN A 227 8.58 -15.60 -7.18
N ARG A 228 8.54 -15.74 -5.85
CA ARG A 228 7.35 -15.39 -5.05
C ARG A 228 7.00 -13.90 -5.21
N LEU A 229 7.99 -13.01 -5.13
CA LEU A 229 7.79 -11.57 -5.29
C LEU A 229 7.26 -11.23 -6.69
N ARG A 230 7.76 -11.92 -7.73
CA ARG A 230 7.24 -11.80 -9.10
C ARG A 230 5.78 -12.23 -9.21
N GLU A 231 5.41 -13.35 -8.62
CA GLU A 231 4.02 -13.85 -8.60
C GLU A 231 3.08 -12.89 -7.86
N GLU A 232 3.53 -12.30 -6.75
CA GLU A 232 2.78 -11.30 -6.00
C GLU A 232 2.57 -10.01 -6.82
N MET A 233 3.62 -9.53 -7.49
CA MET A 233 3.53 -8.39 -8.40
C MET A 233 2.57 -8.66 -9.57
N GLU A 234 2.61 -9.86 -10.16
CA GLU A 234 1.72 -10.27 -11.25
C GLU A 234 0.26 -10.32 -10.81
N GLN A 235 -0.02 -10.80 -9.59
CA GLN A 235 -1.39 -10.83 -9.05
C GLN A 235 -1.96 -9.42 -8.82
N ARG A 236 -1.11 -8.46 -8.45
CA ARG A 236 -1.49 -7.06 -8.23
C ARG A 236 -1.29 -6.18 -9.46
N ALA A 237 -0.96 -6.75 -10.62
CA ALA A 237 -0.72 -5.98 -11.83
C ALA A 237 -2.03 -5.33 -12.32
N ILE A 238 -1.95 -4.06 -12.73
CA ILE A 238 -3.10 -3.30 -13.24
C ILE A 238 -3.11 -3.40 -14.77
N ASP A 239 -3.01 -4.62 -15.29
CA ASP A 239 -3.04 -4.90 -16.74
C ASP A 239 -4.48 -5.10 -17.27
N ASP A 240 -5.41 -5.42 -16.36
CA ASP A 240 -6.86 -5.47 -16.60
C ASP A 240 -7.57 -4.71 -15.47
N ILE A 241 -7.84 -3.43 -15.72
CA ILE A 241 -8.46 -2.53 -14.74
C ILE A 241 -9.84 -3.02 -14.28
N HIS A 242 -10.57 -3.76 -15.12
CA HIS A 242 -11.89 -4.25 -14.75
C HIS A 242 -11.81 -5.42 -13.79
N THR A 243 -10.90 -6.37 -14.08
CA THR A 243 -10.64 -7.47 -13.16
C THR A 243 -10.14 -6.95 -11.81
N GLN A 244 -9.40 -5.85 -11.79
CA GLN A 244 -8.97 -5.25 -10.53
C GLN A 244 -10.12 -4.58 -9.77
N MET A 245 -10.93 -3.73 -10.42
CA MET A 245 -11.89 -2.89 -9.70
C MET A 245 -13.27 -3.50 -9.48
N SER A 246 -13.76 -4.41 -10.33
CA SER A 246 -15.20 -4.73 -10.38
C SER A 246 -15.75 -5.49 -9.17
N TRP A 247 -14.88 -6.05 -8.33
CA TRP A 247 -15.25 -6.85 -7.15
C TRP A 247 -14.97 -6.11 -5.83
N TRP A 248 -14.52 -4.85 -5.89
CA TRP A 248 -14.21 -4.08 -4.70
C TRP A 248 -15.46 -3.93 -3.83
N ALA A 249 -15.28 -4.05 -2.51
CA ALA A 249 -16.38 -4.03 -1.54
C ALA A 249 -17.19 -2.72 -1.53
N MET A 250 -16.65 -1.66 -2.14
CA MET A 250 -17.33 -0.39 -2.33
C MET A 250 -18.30 -0.38 -3.52
N PHE A 251 -18.27 -1.38 -4.38
CA PHE A 251 -19.25 -1.54 -5.44
C PHE A 251 -20.26 -2.61 -5.05
N ASP A 252 -21.54 -2.26 -5.15
CA ASP A 252 -22.65 -3.17 -5.00
C ASP A 252 -22.58 -4.21 -6.12
N SER A 253 -22.56 -5.49 -5.76
CA SER A 253 -22.66 -6.54 -6.76
C SER A 253 -24.10 -6.59 -7.29
N GLU A 254 -24.30 -6.52 -8.61
CA GLU A 254 -25.64 -6.70 -9.22
C GLU A 254 -26.23 -8.10 -8.94
N GLU A 255 -25.46 -9.03 -8.36
CA GLU A 255 -25.82 -10.42 -8.12
C GLU A 255 -26.34 -10.73 -6.69
N ASP A 256 -26.29 -9.77 -5.75
CA ASP A 256 -26.59 -10.05 -4.33
C ASP A 256 -28.08 -10.23 -3.98
N ASP A 257 -28.99 -10.05 -4.95
CA ASP A 257 -30.42 -10.27 -4.73
C ASP A 257 -30.89 -11.74 -4.88
N ASN A 258 -30.00 -12.71 -5.20
CA ASN A 258 -30.47 -14.09 -5.47
C ASN A 258 -29.59 -15.30 -5.17
N VAL A 259 -28.58 -15.26 -4.28
CA VAL A 259 -27.97 -16.52 -3.80
C VAL A 259 -27.56 -16.48 -2.33
N ALA A 260 -28.29 -17.25 -1.51
CA ALA A 260 -27.85 -17.65 -0.19
C ALA A 260 -26.55 -18.48 -0.26
N SER A 261 -25.55 -18.06 0.50
CA SER A 261 -24.29 -18.75 0.84
C SER A 261 -23.44 -19.25 -0.33
N SER A 262 -22.40 -18.49 -0.63
CA SER A 262 -21.18 -19.00 -1.26
C SER A 262 -19.99 -18.54 -0.42
N SER A 263 -19.63 -19.34 0.58
CA SER A 263 -18.34 -19.21 1.26
C SER A 263 -17.23 -19.60 0.28
N PHE A 264 -16.45 -18.63 -0.19
CA PHE A 264 -15.18 -18.92 -0.85
C PHE A 264 -14.03 -18.21 -0.13
N MET A 265 -12.91 -18.93 -0.03
CA MET A 265 -11.78 -18.62 0.85
C MET A 265 -10.91 -17.48 0.32
N PRO A 266 -10.33 -16.64 1.20
CA PRO A 266 -9.32 -15.68 0.81
C PRO A 266 -8.04 -16.41 0.38
N THR A 267 -7.46 -16.01 -0.75
CA THR A 267 -6.06 -16.27 -1.06
C THR A 267 -5.18 -15.62 0.04
N PRO A 268 -4.09 -16.26 0.48
CA PRO A 268 -3.31 -15.76 1.60
C PRO A 268 -2.46 -14.57 1.18
N SER A 269 -3.02 -13.37 1.30
CA SER A 269 -2.23 -12.19 1.68
C SER A 269 -1.80 -12.39 3.14
N LEU A 270 -0.51 -12.26 3.43
CA LEU A 270 0.09 -12.56 4.74
C LEU A 270 -0.18 -11.48 5.82
N LEU A 271 -1.36 -10.88 5.81
CA LEU A 271 -1.96 -10.34 7.02
C LEU A 271 -2.92 -11.39 7.58
N ASN A 272 -2.36 -12.35 8.32
CA ASN A 272 -3.14 -13.29 9.12
C ASN A 272 -3.81 -12.57 10.30
N THR A 273 -4.81 -11.75 10.03
CA THR A 273 -5.76 -11.28 11.04
C THR A 273 -6.94 -12.25 11.13
N SER A 274 -6.64 -13.52 11.42
CA SER A 274 -7.67 -14.44 11.90
C SER A 274 -8.35 -13.85 13.14
N THR A 275 -9.68 -13.98 13.15
CA THR A 275 -10.73 -13.52 14.06
C THR A 275 -10.59 -13.97 15.53
N ALA A 276 -9.39 -13.85 16.11
CA ALA A 276 -9.09 -14.07 17.54
C ALA A 276 -8.94 -12.75 18.34
N SER A 277 -9.42 -11.63 17.78
CA SER A 277 -9.18 -10.26 18.26
C SER A 277 -9.71 -9.96 19.68
N THR A 278 -10.62 -10.78 20.23
CA THR A 278 -11.19 -10.56 21.58
C THR A 278 -10.51 -11.38 22.69
N SER A 279 -9.80 -12.47 22.39
CA SER A 279 -9.24 -13.35 23.43
C SER A 279 -7.77 -13.06 23.74
N LYS A 280 -6.95 -12.67 22.74
CA LYS A 280 -5.52 -12.35 22.93
C LYS A 280 -5.29 -10.96 23.56
N LYS A 281 -6.13 -9.96 23.28
CA LYS A 281 -6.13 -8.64 23.96
C LYS A 281 -6.25 -8.77 25.50
N LYS A 282 -6.94 -9.80 26.01
CA LYS A 282 -7.03 -10.09 27.46
C LYS A 282 -5.74 -10.67 28.05
N LYS A 283 -4.92 -11.41 27.28
CA LYS A 283 -3.64 -11.96 27.76
C LYS A 283 -2.51 -10.93 27.74
N ALA A 284 -2.42 -10.07 26.72
CA ALA A 284 -1.41 -9.00 26.63
C ALA A 284 -1.59 -7.93 27.73
N LYS A 285 -2.83 -7.51 27.99
CA LYS A 285 -3.17 -6.56 29.07
C LYS A 285 -2.82 -7.10 30.47
N LYS A 286 -2.80 -8.44 30.65
CA LYS A 286 -2.40 -9.11 31.91
C LYS A 286 -0.87 -9.22 32.07
N LYS A 287 -0.10 -9.26 30.97
CA LYS A 287 1.37 -9.28 30.97
C LYS A 287 1.93 -7.88 31.26
N ASN A 288 1.34 -6.82 30.69
CA ASN A 288 1.74 -5.42 30.95
C ASN A 288 1.41 -4.94 32.38
N LYS A 289 0.27 -5.36 32.96
CA LYS A 289 -0.02 -5.12 34.39
C LYS A 289 1.00 -5.79 35.34
N ARG A 290 1.60 -6.93 34.95
CA ARG A 290 2.64 -7.62 35.76
C ARG A 290 4.03 -6.97 35.63
N LYS A 291 4.37 -6.38 34.47
CA LYS A 291 5.63 -5.62 34.28
C LYS A 291 5.62 -4.30 35.08
N MET A 292 4.52 -3.54 35.04
CA MET A 292 4.40 -2.29 35.82
C MET A 292 4.40 -2.51 37.35
N ALA A 293 3.80 -3.60 37.83
CA ALA A 293 3.82 -3.94 39.26
C ALA A 293 5.22 -4.36 39.78
N LYS A 294 6.10 -4.88 38.92
CA LYS A 294 7.50 -5.21 39.28
C LYS A 294 8.42 -3.99 39.26
N ALA A 295 8.22 -3.05 38.33
CA ALA A 295 8.99 -1.80 38.28
C ALA A 295 8.68 -0.89 39.49
N SER A 296 7.41 -0.81 39.90
CA SER A 296 6.99 0.03 41.04
C SER A 296 7.46 -0.52 42.41
N LYS A 297 7.56 -1.85 42.57
CA LYS A 297 8.11 -2.46 43.80
C LYS A 297 9.63 -2.33 43.95
N LYS A 298 10.37 -2.07 42.86
CA LYS A 298 11.83 -1.88 42.90
C LYS A 298 12.23 -0.43 43.21
N LYS A 299 11.33 0.55 42.97
CA LYS A 299 11.52 1.97 43.31
C LYS A 299 11.24 2.30 44.79
N ASN A 300 10.41 1.54 45.49
CA ASN A 300 10.08 1.74 46.91
C ASN A 300 10.98 0.97 47.91
N ARG A 301 12.16 0.53 47.48
CA ARG A 301 13.12 -0.23 48.31
C ARG A 301 14.54 0.35 48.32
N ARG A 302 14.68 1.63 48.03
CA ARG A 302 15.88 2.42 48.32
C ARG A 302 15.55 3.44 49.38
#